data_AF-A0AA96PHG9-F1
#
_entry.id   AF-A0AA96PHG9-F1
#
_cell.length_a   1.000
_cell.length_b   1.000
_cell.length_c   1.000
_cell.angle_alpha   90.00
_cell.angle_beta   90.00
_cell.angle_gamma   90.00
#
_symmetry.space_group_name_H-M   'P 1'
#
loop_
_entity.id
_entity.type
_entity.pdbx_description
1 polymer ?
#
loop_
_entity_poly.entity_id
_entity_poly.type
_entity_poly.pdbx_seq_one_letter_code
_entity_poly.pdbx_strand_id
1 'polypeptide(L)'
;MSVLDNFDQWKSFLGERLEQAQGKGLDGGAVSDMAFRVGDYLANEVEARNDQEKLLAELWKVADEQEQHTIANLMVKFVQHK
;
A
#
# COMPACT_ATOMS: atom_id res chain seq x y z
N MET A 1 25.71 3.87 2.03
CA MET A 1 24.29 4.16 2.34
C MET A 1 23.50 3.04 1.70
N SER A 2 22.92 2.18 2.53
CA SER A 2 22.35 0.89 2.10
C SER A 2 20.89 1.08 1.71
N VAL A 3 20.58 0.63 0.50
CA VAL A 3 19.37 0.20 -0.23
C VAL A 3 18.06 -0.14 0.55
N LEU A 4 17.91 0.26 1.81
CA LEU A 4 16.70 0.05 2.63
C LEU A 4 15.65 1.16 2.42
N ASP A 5 15.97 2.20 1.66
CA ASP A 5 15.17 3.43 1.67
C ASP A 5 13.85 3.37 0.89
N ASN A 6 13.57 2.34 0.08
CA ASN A 6 12.36 2.34 -0.76
C ASN A 6 11.08 1.92 0.00
N PHE A 7 11.15 0.90 0.87
CA PHE A 7 9.97 0.42 1.59
C PHE A 7 9.50 1.40 2.66
N ASP A 8 10.43 2.03 3.38
CA ASP A 8 10.09 3.07 4.36
C ASP A 8 9.55 4.33 3.69
N GLN A 9 10.14 4.76 2.56
CA GLN A 9 9.58 5.86 1.76
C GLN A 9 8.18 5.55 1.23
N TRP A 10 7.96 4.32 0.77
CA TRP A 10 6.65 3.86 0.33
C TRP A 10 5.62 3.89 1.46
N LYS A 11 5.96 3.38 2.65
CA LYS A 11 5.10 3.49 3.85
C LYS A 11 4.80 4.94 4.21
N SER A 12 5.80 5.83 4.18
CA SER A 12 5.60 7.26 4.44
C SER A 12 4.66 7.90 3.43
N PHE A 13 4.84 7.64 2.14
CA PHE A 13 3.94 8.11 1.09
C PHE A 13 2.49 7.63 1.30
N LEU A 14 2.31 6.35 1.64
CA LEU A 14 0.99 5.80 1.94
C LEU A 14 0.39 6.44 3.20
N GLY A 15 1.19 6.65 4.24
CA GLY A 15 0.77 7.27 5.49
C GLY A 15 0.25 8.70 5.27
N GLU A 16 1.00 9.52 4.53
CA GLU A 16 0.60 10.89 4.20
C GLU A 16 -0.72 10.93 3.40
N ARG A 17 -0.89 10.01 2.43
CA ARG A 17 -2.12 9.92 1.64
C ARG A 17 -3.31 9.47 2.47
N LEU A 18 -3.09 8.59 3.44
CA LEU A 18 -4.11 8.11 4.37
C LEU A 18 -4.55 9.21 5.33
N GLU A 19 -3.61 9.93 5.94
CA GLU A 19 -3.89 11.07 6.81
C GLU A 19 -4.69 12.16 6.08
N GLN A 20 -4.32 12.46 4.82
CA GLN A 20 -5.07 13.40 3.97
C GLN A 20 -6.51 12.93 3.68
N ALA A 21 -6.73 11.62 3.55
CA ALA A 21 -8.07 11.07 3.31
C ALA A 21 -8.92 11.06 4.58
N GLN A 22 -8.34 10.73 5.74
CA GLN A 22 -9.01 10.73 7.04
C GLN A 22 -9.38 12.15 7.51
N GLY A 23 -8.49 13.13 7.31
CA GLY A 23 -8.75 14.53 7.66
C GLY A 23 -9.95 15.16 6.93
N LYS A 24 -10.46 14.50 5.88
CA LYS A 24 -11.66 14.91 5.13
C LYS A 24 -12.95 14.21 5.56
N GLY A 25 -12.93 13.37 6.61
CA GLY A 25 -14.12 12.68 7.13
C GLY A 25 -14.59 11.48 6.30
N LEU A 26 -13.71 10.93 5.46
CA LEU A 26 -14.00 9.80 4.56
C LEU A 26 -13.57 8.47 5.17
N ASP A 27 -14.27 7.99 6.20
CA ASP A 27 -13.93 6.72 6.88
C ASP A 27 -14.06 5.49 5.96
N GLY A 28 -14.95 5.51 4.96
CA GLY A 28 -15.16 4.39 4.02
C GLY A 28 -14.42 4.52 2.68
N GLY A 29 -14.22 5.74 2.18
CA GLY A 29 -13.59 5.99 0.87
C GLY A 29 -12.06 5.89 0.91
N ALA A 30 -11.45 6.21 2.05
CA ALA A 30 -9.98 6.22 2.20
C ALA A 30 -9.35 4.83 1.96
N VAL A 31 -10.02 3.77 2.39
CA VAL A 31 -9.59 2.38 2.18
C VAL A 31 -9.64 2.01 0.71
N SER A 32 -10.73 2.36 0.02
CA SER A 32 -10.91 2.03 -1.39
C SER A 32 -9.90 2.77 -2.27
N ASP A 33 -9.68 4.06 -2.01
CA ASP A 33 -8.65 4.85 -2.69
C ASP A 33 -7.24 4.32 -2.40
N MET A 34 -7.01 3.78 -1.20
CA MET A 34 -5.75 3.15 -0.85
C MET A 34 -5.57 1.82 -1.56
N ALA A 35 -6.59 0.97 -1.60
CA ALA A 35 -6.57 -0.28 -2.36
C ALA A 35 -6.24 -0.03 -3.83
N PHE A 36 -6.85 1.02 -4.41
CA PHE A 36 -6.57 1.42 -5.78
C PHE A 36 -5.12 1.86 -5.95
N ARG A 37 -4.58 2.68 -5.04
CA ARG A 37 -3.18 3.15 -5.12
C ARG A 37 -2.15 2.06 -4.83
N VAL A 38 -2.43 1.13 -3.91
CA VAL A 38 -1.59 -0.03 -3.63
C VAL A 38 -1.58 -0.96 -4.84
N GLY A 39 -2.76 -1.25 -5.39
CA GLY A 39 -2.88 -2.02 -6.62
C GLY A 39 -2.18 -1.35 -7.79
N ASP A 40 -2.37 -0.05 -7.98
CA ASP A 40 -1.71 0.75 -9.02
C ASP A 40 -0.19 0.74 -8.85
N TYR A 41 0.32 0.92 -7.63
CA TYR A 41 1.76 0.85 -7.33
C TYR A 41 2.35 -0.54 -7.60
N LEU A 42 1.68 -1.60 -7.13
CA LEU A 42 2.12 -2.98 -7.34
C LEU A 42 1.93 -3.47 -8.78
N ALA A 43 1.00 -2.87 -9.53
CA ALA A 43 0.71 -3.21 -10.93
C ALA A 43 1.53 -2.38 -11.95
N ASN A 44 1.80 -1.11 -11.67
CA ASN A 44 2.38 -0.16 -12.64
C ASN A 44 3.87 0.18 -12.44
N GLU A 45 4.54 -0.17 -11.34
CA GLU A 45 5.99 0.07 -11.20
C GLU A 45 6.86 -1.21 -11.11
N VAL A 46 7.28 -1.64 -12.30
CA VAL A 46 8.66 -2.00 -12.72
C VAL A 46 9.66 -2.35 -11.58
N GLU A 47 9.95 -3.64 -11.43
CA GLU A 47 10.98 -4.23 -10.54
C GLU A 47 10.93 -3.74 -9.09
N ALA A 48 10.21 -4.49 -8.25
CA ALA A 48 10.27 -4.36 -6.79
C ALA A 48 11.70 -4.06 -6.32
N ARG A 49 11.90 -2.88 -5.73
CA ARG A 49 13.25 -2.40 -5.40
C ARG A 49 13.81 -3.05 -4.14
N ASN A 50 12.96 -3.79 -3.43
CA ASN A 50 13.28 -4.60 -2.26
C ASN A 50 12.40 -5.85 -2.19
N ASP A 51 12.78 -6.77 -1.31
CA ASP A 51 12.09 -8.06 -1.14
C ASP A 51 10.66 -7.90 -0.61
N GLN A 52 10.37 -6.85 0.16
CA GLN A 52 9.05 -6.58 0.74
C GLN A 52 8.03 -6.20 -0.34
N GLU A 53 8.39 -5.28 -1.23
CA GLU A 53 7.59 -4.89 -2.40
C GLU A 53 7.38 -6.07 -3.33
N LYS A 54 8.41 -6.90 -3.52
CA LYS A 54 8.34 -8.09 -4.37
C LYS A 54 7.32 -9.09 -3.84
N LEU A 55 7.38 -9.39 -2.55
CA LEU A 55 6.43 -10.28 -1.88
C LEU A 55 5.00 -9.75 -2.00
N LEU A 56 4.78 -8.45 -1.75
CA LEU A 56 3.46 -7.85 -1.86
C LEU A 56 2.92 -7.89 -3.30
N ALA A 57 3.77 -7.66 -4.30
CA ALA A 57 3.39 -7.74 -5.70
C ALA A 57 3.04 -9.17 -6.12
N GLU A 58 3.79 -10.17 -5.66
CA GLU A 58 3.49 -11.58 -5.93
C GLU A 58 2.17 -12.01 -5.27
N LEU A 59 1.92 -11.61 -4.02
CA LEU A 59 0.64 -11.85 -3.34
C LEU A 59 -0.52 -11.17 -4.05
N TRP A 60 -0.35 -9.92 -4.48
CA TRP A 60 -1.40 -9.15 -5.18
C TRP A 60 -1.79 -9.77 -6.53
N LYS A 61 -0.80 -10.33 -7.27
CA LYS A 61 -1.03 -10.95 -8.59
C LYS A 61 -1.83 -12.24 -8.52
N VAL A 62 -1.77 -12.97 -7.41
CA VAL A 62 -2.51 -14.23 -7.22
C VAL A 62 -3.82 -14.05 -6.45
N ALA A 63 -4.03 -12.87 -5.85
CA ALA A 63 -5.21 -12.53 -5.07
C ALA A 63 -6.42 -12.23 -5.97
N ASP A 64 -7.60 -12.70 -5.56
CA ASP A 64 -8.87 -12.23 -6.11
C ASP A 64 -9.24 -10.81 -5.60
N GLU A 65 -10.35 -10.25 -6.08
CA GLU A 65 -10.77 -8.88 -5.72
C GLU A 65 -10.96 -8.71 -4.20
N GLN A 66 -11.55 -9.69 -3.52
CA GLN A 66 -11.78 -9.65 -2.08
C GLN A 66 -10.46 -9.74 -1.30
N GLU A 67 -9.54 -10.57 -1.76
CA GLU A 67 -8.20 -10.72 -1.21
C GLU A 67 -7.34 -9.48 -1.42
N GLN A 68 -7.43 -8.84 -2.59
CA GLN A 68 -6.78 -7.55 -2.87
C GLN A 68 -7.28 -6.44 -1.93
N HIS A 69 -8.59 -6.36 -1.72
CA HIS A 69 -9.16 -5.46 -0.71
C HIS A 69 -8.66 -5.77 0.70
N THR A 70 -8.45 -7.04 1.03
CA THR A 70 -7.92 -7.47 2.32
C THR A 70 -6.47 -7.07 2.49
N ILE A 71 -5.62 -7.31 1.47
CA ILE A 71 -4.21 -6.90 1.46
C ILE A 71 -4.12 -5.38 1.64
N ALA A 72 -4.90 -4.61 0.89
CA ALA A 72 -4.93 -3.16 1.02
C ALA A 72 -5.32 -2.69 2.43
N ASN A 73 -6.35 -3.30 3.03
CA ASN A 73 -6.78 -3.02 4.40
C ASN A 73 -5.68 -3.30 5.43
N LEU A 74 -4.98 -4.41 5.28
CA LEU A 74 -3.86 -4.77 6.16
C LEU A 74 -2.70 -3.79 6.00
N MET A 75 -2.42 -3.33 4.77
CA MET A 75 -1.39 -2.32 4.52
C MET A 75 -1.72 -0.98 5.15
N VAL A 76 -2.98 -0.53 5.08
CA VAL A 76 -3.48 0.67 5.77
C VAL A 76 -3.22 0.55 7.27
N LYS A 77 -3.64 -0.55 7.88
CA LYS A 77 -3.44 -0.80 9.31
C LYS A 77 -1.96 -0.86 9.67
N PHE A 78 -1.14 -1.51 8.85
CA PHE A 78 0.30 -1.62 9.05
C PHE A 78 1.02 -0.27 9.02
N VAL A 79 0.63 0.63 8.11
CA VAL A 79 1.20 1.98 8.04
C VAL A 79 0.74 2.86 9.22
N GLN A 80 -0.48 2.66 9.71
CA GLN A 80 -1.00 3.35 10.90
C GLN A 80 -0.37 2.83 12.20
N HIS A 81 0.03 1.56 12.23
CA HIS A 81 0.62 0.92 13.38
C HIS A 81 2.14 1.14 13.37
N LYS A 82 2.60 2.16 14.10
CA LYS A 82 4.04 2.36 14.35
C LYS A 82 4.64 1.24 15.19
#